data_AF-A0A7W1JHF5-F1
#
_entry.id   AF-A0A7W1JHF5-F1
#
_cell.length_a   1.000
_cell.length_b   1.000
_cell.length_c   1.000
_cell.angle_alpha   90.00
_cell.angle_beta   90.00
_cell.angle_gamma   90.00
#
_symmetry.space_group_name_H-M   'P 1'
#
loop_
_entity.id
_entity.type
_entity.pdbx_description
1 polymer ?
#
loop_
_entity_poly.entity_id
_entity_poly.type
_entity_poly.pdbx_seq_one_letter_code
_entity_poly.pdbx_strand_id
1 'polypeptide(L)'
;MREHRTQSEERHESRRKFLVHAAAGLSAAAALGPCSEVAADAPPVADQQPPRGRTTERRVVPPEIAPPPFAFAIHGGVGTLTKSEMTPPLEREYRAALDAALTAGYTILRGGGSGLDAVVAAIKVMEDAPLFNAGKGAVFTSAGTNELDASIMDGSNLKAGAVSTLKHIKNPIVLARLVMDESK
;
A
#
# COMPACT_ATOMS: atom_id res chain seq x y z
N MET A 1 52.02 -2.51 -9.58
CA MET A 1 51.58 -1.14 -9.23
C MET A 1 50.10 -1.06 -9.58
N ARG A 2 49.22 -0.92 -8.58
CA ARG A 2 47.78 -0.75 -8.80
C ARG A 2 47.50 0.75 -8.81
N GLU A 3 46.97 1.26 -9.92
CA GLU A 3 46.66 2.67 -10.08
C GLU A 3 45.50 3.07 -9.17
N HIS A 4 45.71 4.14 -8.40
CA HIS A 4 44.71 4.74 -7.53
C HIS A 4 43.71 5.52 -8.38
N ARG A 5 42.48 5.00 -8.47
CA ARG A 5 41.34 5.74 -9.01
C ARG A 5 41.01 6.90 -8.07
N THR A 6 40.92 8.12 -8.60
CA THR A 6 40.70 9.34 -7.82
C THR A 6 39.23 9.49 -7.44
N GLN A 7 38.96 9.99 -6.22
CA GLN A 7 37.62 10.22 -5.66
C GLN A 7 36.71 11.13 -6.51
N SER A 8 37.22 11.77 -7.57
CA SER A 8 36.41 12.50 -8.54
C SER A 8 35.62 11.61 -9.49
N GLU A 9 36.06 10.38 -9.74
CA GLU A 9 35.35 9.45 -10.64
C GLU A 9 34.20 8.72 -9.93
N GLU A 10 34.29 8.48 -8.62
CA GLU A 10 33.16 7.95 -7.82
C GLU A 10 32.03 8.98 -7.62
N ARG A 11 32.33 10.28 -7.76
CA ARG A 11 31.36 11.37 -7.61
C ARG A 11 30.30 11.43 -8.71
N HIS A 12 30.40 10.59 -9.76
CA HIS A 12 29.48 10.60 -10.89
C HIS A 12 28.39 9.52 -10.82
N GLU A 13 28.45 8.58 -9.88
CA GLU A 13 27.55 7.41 -9.83
C GLU A 13 26.28 7.64 -8.96
N SER A 14 26.27 8.66 -8.09
CA SER A 14 25.19 8.87 -7.11
C SER A 14 24.19 9.95 -7.53
N ARG A 15 23.50 9.73 -8.65
CA ARG A 15 22.33 10.54 -9.08
C ARG A 15 21.08 9.68 -9.20
N ARG A 16 20.71 8.97 -8.13
CA ARG A 16 19.43 8.23 -8.10
C ARG A 16 18.46 8.87 -7.14
N LYS A 17 17.75 9.89 -7.63
CA LYS A 17 16.46 10.29 -7.05
C LYS A 17 15.48 9.14 -7.32
N PHE A 18 15.07 8.42 -6.28
CA PHE A 18 14.01 7.43 -6.41
C PHE A 18 12.68 8.09 -6.05
N LEU A 19 11.82 8.20 -7.06
CA LEU A 19 10.46 8.69 -6.96
C LEU A 19 9.55 7.47 -6.71
N VAL A 20 8.88 7.44 -5.54
CA VAL A 20 7.83 6.46 -5.28
C VAL A 20 6.57 6.94 -6.02
N HIS A 21 6.25 6.26 -7.12
CA HIS A 21 4.99 6.46 -7.83
C HIS A 21 3.96 5.46 -7.34
N ALA A 22 2.79 5.94 -6.94
CA ALA A 22 1.63 5.12 -6.65
C ALA A 22 0.61 5.27 -7.78
N ALA A 23 0.44 4.24 -8.60
CA ALA A 23 -0.61 4.19 -9.60
C ALA A 23 -1.68 3.17 -9.17
N ALA A 24 -2.85 3.65 -8.75
CA ALA A 24 -4.01 2.78 -8.55
C ALA A 24 -4.69 2.52 -9.91
N GLY A 25 -4.36 1.41 -10.55
CA GLY A 25 -5.10 0.91 -11.71
C GLY A 25 -6.14 -0.12 -11.27
N LEU A 26 -7.42 0.24 -11.28
CA LEU A 26 -8.51 -0.74 -11.16
C LEU A 26 -8.68 -1.41 -12.53
N SER A 27 -8.17 -2.63 -12.69
CA SER A 27 -8.43 -3.46 -13.87
C SER A 27 -9.34 -4.62 -13.48
N ALA A 28 -10.47 -4.74 -14.16
CA ALA A 28 -11.40 -5.86 -14.02
C ALA A 28 -11.09 -6.93 -15.08
N ALA A 29 -10.70 -8.15 -14.67
CA ALA A 29 -10.97 -9.39 -15.41
C ALA A 29 -10.58 -10.69 -14.67
N ALA A 30 -11.51 -11.65 -14.75
CA ALA A 30 -11.40 -13.12 -14.78
C ALA A 30 -11.15 -13.93 -13.48
N ALA A 31 -12.17 -14.73 -13.17
CA ALA A 31 -12.31 -15.71 -12.09
C ALA A 31 -11.27 -16.84 -12.10
N LEU A 32 -10.77 -17.21 -10.92
CA LEU A 32 -10.25 -18.54 -10.63
C LEU A 32 -10.59 -18.96 -9.18
N GLY A 33 -11.47 -19.96 -9.06
CA GLY A 33 -11.51 -21.03 -8.04
C GLY A 33 -11.70 -20.68 -6.54
N PRO A 34 -12.64 -21.33 -5.82
CA PRO A 34 -12.81 -21.11 -4.38
C PRO A 34 -11.75 -21.86 -3.55
N CYS A 35 -11.11 -21.16 -2.61
CA CYS A 35 -10.37 -21.76 -1.51
C CYS A 35 -11.34 -22.06 -0.36
N SER A 36 -11.33 -23.31 0.12
CA SER A 36 -12.23 -23.93 1.09
C SER A 36 -12.37 -23.19 2.43
N GLU A 37 -13.60 -23.00 2.88
CA GLU A 37 -13.98 -22.48 4.20
C GLU A 37 -13.63 -23.46 5.33
N VAL A 38 -13.02 -22.95 6.41
CA VAL A 38 -12.92 -23.64 7.70
C VAL A 38 -14.04 -23.10 8.58
N ALA A 39 -14.99 -23.96 8.91
CA ALA A 39 -16.14 -23.66 9.76
C ALA A 39 -15.72 -23.43 11.23
N ALA A 40 -16.23 -22.37 11.84
CA ALA A 40 -16.19 -22.17 13.29
C ALA A 40 -17.58 -22.42 13.87
N ASP A 41 -17.60 -23.27 14.91
CA ASP A 41 -18.72 -23.88 15.59
C ASP A 41 -19.51 -22.86 16.45
N ALA A 42 -20.84 -22.97 16.47
CA ALA A 42 -21.72 -22.16 17.33
C ALA A 42 -22.71 -23.07 18.09
N PRO A 43 -22.99 -22.81 19.39
CA PRO A 43 -23.63 -23.77 20.29
C PRO A 43 -25.16 -23.87 20.08
N PRO A 44 -25.82 -24.94 20.58
CA PRO A 44 -27.21 -25.21 20.24
C PRO A 44 -28.16 -24.33 21.06
N VAL A 45 -29.04 -23.59 20.36
CA VAL A 45 -30.16 -22.88 20.98
C VAL A 45 -31.37 -23.82 20.98
N ALA A 46 -31.97 -23.99 22.16
CA ALA A 46 -33.05 -24.93 22.46
C ALA A 46 -34.35 -24.63 21.71
N ASP A 47 -35.09 -25.73 21.50
CA ASP A 47 -36.35 -25.88 20.79
C ASP A 47 -37.48 -25.00 21.36
N GLN A 48 -37.97 -24.03 20.58
CA GLN A 48 -39.24 -23.35 20.82
C GLN A 48 -40.07 -23.36 19.54
N GLN A 49 -41.13 -24.17 19.55
CA GLN A 49 -42.11 -24.28 18.48
C GLN A 49 -42.85 -22.92 18.28
N PRO A 50 -42.95 -22.37 17.07
CA PRO A 50 -43.62 -21.08 16.85
C PRO A 50 -45.16 -21.24 16.74
N PRO A 51 -45.94 -20.21 17.15
CA PRO A 51 -47.39 -20.19 16.94
C PRO A 51 -47.72 -19.91 15.46
N ARG A 52 -48.72 -20.64 14.95
CA ARG A 52 -49.17 -20.58 13.55
C ARG A 52 -49.97 -19.31 13.29
N GLY A 53 -49.64 -18.61 12.19
CA GLY A 53 -50.53 -17.63 11.56
C GLY A 53 -50.02 -16.19 11.57
N ARG A 54 -49.11 -15.87 10.67
CA ARG A 54 -49.01 -14.57 10.00
C ARG A 54 -48.39 -14.84 8.64
N THR A 55 -49.06 -14.45 7.56
CA THR A 55 -48.48 -14.39 6.21
C THR A 55 -47.34 -13.39 6.26
N THR A 56 -46.14 -13.87 6.61
CA THR A 56 -44.92 -13.10 6.45
C THR A 56 -44.64 -13.04 4.95
N GLU A 57 -44.90 -11.89 4.33
CA GLU A 57 -44.16 -11.53 3.12
C GLU A 57 -42.69 -11.76 3.43
N ARG A 58 -42.10 -12.71 2.71
CA ARG A 58 -40.70 -13.09 2.90
C ARG A 58 -39.91 -11.84 2.54
N ARG A 59 -39.39 -11.11 3.54
CA ARG A 59 -38.46 -10.00 3.31
C ARG A 59 -37.31 -10.58 2.50
N VAL A 60 -37.32 -10.31 1.20
CA VAL A 60 -36.21 -10.66 0.31
C VAL A 60 -35.09 -9.75 0.75
N VAL A 61 -34.17 -10.29 1.56
CA VAL A 61 -32.90 -9.64 1.81
C VAL A 61 -32.16 -9.70 0.47
N PRO A 62 -31.85 -8.56 -0.16
CA PRO A 62 -31.10 -8.57 -1.41
C PRO A 62 -29.81 -9.37 -1.20
N PRO A 63 -29.37 -10.17 -2.18
CA PRO A 63 -28.06 -10.79 -2.09
C PRO A 63 -27.03 -9.69 -1.88
N GLU A 64 -26.22 -9.82 -0.83
CA GLU A 64 -25.10 -8.92 -0.58
C GLU A 64 -24.17 -9.01 -1.81
N ILE A 65 -24.19 -7.97 -2.64
CA ILE A 65 -23.38 -7.95 -3.86
C ILE A 65 -21.93 -7.79 -3.40
N ALA A 66 -21.18 -8.90 -3.45
CA ALA A 66 -19.75 -8.88 -3.19
C ALA A 66 -19.09 -7.78 -4.05
N PRO A 67 -18.18 -6.97 -3.48
CA PRO A 67 -17.53 -5.90 -4.22
C PRO A 67 -16.86 -6.46 -5.48
N PRO A 68 -16.81 -5.68 -6.58
CA PRO A 68 -16.19 -6.13 -7.82
C PRO A 68 -14.75 -6.57 -7.55
N PRO A 69 -14.24 -7.58 -8.27
CA PRO A 69 -12.88 -8.06 -8.06
C PRO A 69 -11.89 -6.91 -8.28
N PHE A 70 -10.95 -6.78 -7.37
CA PHE A 70 -9.92 -5.74 -7.40
C PHE A 70 -8.53 -6.37 -7.33
N ALA A 71 -7.56 -5.69 -7.93
CA ALA A 71 -6.14 -5.97 -7.78
C ALA A 71 -5.48 -4.80 -7.05
N PHE A 72 -4.56 -5.12 -6.15
CA PHE A 72 -3.78 -4.14 -5.40
C PHE A 72 -2.32 -4.57 -5.38
N ALA A 73 -1.42 -3.67 -5.77
CA ALA A 73 0.00 -3.95 -5.89
C ALA A 73 0.81 -2.80 -5.27
N ILE A 74 1.95 -3.15 -4.68
CA ILE A 74 2.92 -2.22 -4.09
C ILE A 74 4.33 -2.60 -4.51
N HIS A 75 5.29 -1.67 -4.41
CA HIS A 75 6.71 -1.97 -4.57
C HIS A 75 7.56 -1.24 -3.52
N GLY A 76 8.61 -1.89 -3.01
CA GLY A 76 9.58 -1.30 -2.08
C GLY A 76 10.76 -0.57 -2.73
N GLY A 77 10.78 -0.49 -4.07
CA GLY A 77 11.92 0.02 -4.85
C GLY A 77 12.65 -1.10 -5.60
N VAL A 78 13.55 -0.74 -6.52
CA VAL A 78 14.29 -1.69 -7.36
C VAL A 78 15.79 -1.38 -7.32
N GLY A 79 16.61 -2.40 -7.06
CA GLY A 79 18.02 -2.43 -7.47
C GLY A 79 19.10 -2.10 -6.44
N THR A 80 18.76 -1.71 -5.21
CA THR A 80 19.78 -1.36 -4.19
C THR A 80 20.27 -2.55 -3.37
N LEU A 81 19.54 -3.66 -3.35
CA LEU A 81 19.87 -4.83 -2.54
C LEU A 81 20.31 -5.99 -3.44
N THR A 82 21.57 -6.40 -3.35
CA THR A 82 22.04 -7.59 -4.07
C THR A 82 21.58 -8.86 -3.36
N LYS A 83 21.49 -9.98 -4.10
CA LYS A 83 21.13 -11.28 -3.51
C LYS A 83 22.12 -11.72 -2.41
N SER A 84 23.38 -11.33 -2.53
CA SER A 84 24.43 -11.59 -1.52
C SER A 84 24.22 -10.81 -0.22
N GLU A 85 23.59 -9.63 -0.27
CA GLU A 85 23.28 -8.81 0.90
C GLU A 85 21.94 -9.21 1.54
N MET A 86 21.11 -9.97 0.82
CA MET A 86 19.83 -10.48 1.32
C MET A 86 20.02 -11.72 2.19
N THR A 87 20.17 -11.51 3.50
CA THR A 87 20.14 -12.62 4.47
C THR A 87 18.71 -13.12 4.68
N PRO A 88 18.48 -14.40 5.04
CA PRO A 88 17.13 -14.91 5.32
C PRO A 88 16.37 -14.12 6.40
N PRO A 89 17.00 -13.64 7.50
CA PRO A 89 16.34 -12.73 8.44
C PRO A 89 15.90 -11.41 7.80
N LEU A 90 16.78 -10.76 7.04
CA LEU A 90 16.47 -9.49 6.37
C LEU A 90 15.34 -9.66 5.35
N GLU A 91 15.34 -10.77 4.60
CA GLU A 91 14.26 -11.08 3.66
C GLU A 91 12.91 -11.20 4.38
N ARG A 92 12.87 -11.85 5.54
CA ARG A 92 11.65 -11.95 6.36
C ARG A 92 11.17 -10.58 6.84
N GLU A 93 12.08 -9.68 7.22
CA GLU A 93 11.73 -8.32 7.62
C GLU A 93 11.12 -7.53 6.46
N TYR A 94 11.73 -7.58 5.27
CA TYR A 94 11.16 -6.95 4.06
C TYR A 94 9.78 -7.52 3.71
N ARG A 95 9.62 -8.85 3.74
CA ARG A 95 8.34 -9.51 3.46
C ARG A 95 7.28 -9.10 4.47
N ALA A 96 7.60 -9.12 5.76
CA ALA A 96 6.66 -8.70 6.82
C ALA A 96 6.22 -7.24 6.65
N ALA A 97 7.14 -6.34 6.28
CA ALA A 97 6.81 -4.95 6.04
C ALA A 97 5.94 -4.75 4.78
N LEU A 98 6.21 -5.49 3.70
CA LEU A 98 5.37 -5.49 2.50
C LEU A 98 3.99 -6.07 2.78
N ASP A 99 3.90 -7.19 3.51
CA ASP A 99 2.65 -7.82 3.89
C ASP A 99 1.80 -6.89 4.76
N ALA A 100 2.41 -6.16 5.69
CA ALA A 100 1.73 -5.16 6.50
C ALA A 100 1.16 -4.01 5.64
N ALA A 101 1.92 -3.49 4.68
CA ALA A 101 1.47 -2.45 3.77
C ALA A 101 0.34 -2.96 2.84
N LEU A 102 0.48 -4.17 2.29
CA LEU A 102 -0.53 -4.80 1.45
C LEU A 102 -1.83 -5.02 2.23
N THR A 103 -1.71 -5.53 3.46
CA THR A 103 -2.85 -5.79 4.36
C THR A 103 -3.60 -4.50 4.69
N ALA A 104 -2.88 -3.40 4.95
CA ALA A 104 -3.49 -2.11 5.25
C ALA A 104 -4.37 -1.60 4.09
N GLY A 105 -3.84 -1.61 2.86
CA GLY A 105 -4.61 -1.21 1.68
C GLY A 105 -5.73 -2.19 1.33
N TYR A 106 -5.45 -3.50 1.39
CA TYR A 106 -6.42 -4.56 1.10
C TYR A 106 -7.63 -4.51 2.04
N THR A 107 -7.40 -4.27 3.34
CA THR A 107 -8.47 -4.17 4.33
C THR A 107 -9.46 -3.06 4.00
N ILE A 108 -8.96 -1.91 3.52
CA ILE A 108 -9.80 -0.78 3.09
C ILE A 108 -10.63 -1.16 1.87
N LEU A 109 -10.01 -1.73 0.84
CA LEU A 109 -10.71 -2.14 -0.38
C LEU A 109 -11.77 -3.21 -0.11
N ARG A 110 -11.43 -4.21 0.72
CA ARG A 110 -12.36 -5.26 1.14
C ARG A 110 -13.55 -4.70 1.93
N GLY A 111 -13.34 -3.64 2.70
CA GLY A 111 -14.38 -2.91 3.42
C GLY A 111 -15.21 -1.94 2.57
N GLY A 112 -15.00 -1.89 1.24
CA GLY A 112 -15.69 -0.97 0.34
C GLY A 112 -15.15 0.47 0.35
N GLY A 113 -13.96 0.68 0.92
CA GLY A 113 -13.27 1.98 0.89
C GLY A 113 -12.70 2.33 -0.47
N SER A 114 -12.23 3.57 -0.62
CA SER A 114 -11.73 4.07 -1.91
C SER A 114 -10.33 3.56 -2.23
N GLY A 115 -10.01 3.49 -3.52
CA GLY A 115 -8.64 3.18 -3.98
C GLY A 115 -7.60 4.18 -3.49
N LEU A 116 -7.99 5.46 -3.38
CA LEU A 116 -7.12 6.51 -2.84
C LEU A 116 -6.77 6.24 -1.37
N ASP A 117 -7.76 5.88 -0.55
CA ASP A 117 -7.53 5.62 0.88
C ASP A 117 -6.68 4.35 1.08
N ALA A 118 -6.92 3.33 0.25
CA ALA A 118 -6.11 2.10 0.24
C ALA A 118 -4.64 2.37 -0.09
N VAL A 119 -4.37 3.18 -1.12
CA VAL A 119 -3.01 3.59 -1.51
C VAL A 119 -2.35 4.41 -0.40
N VAL A 120 -3.04 5.41 0.15
CA VAL A 120 -2.50 6.23 1.25
C VAL A 120 -2.16 5.36 2.45
N ALA A 121 -3.02 4.42 2.83
CA ALA A 121 -2.78 3.54 3.97
C ALA A 121 -1.55 2.64 3.76
N ALA A 122 -1.43 2.02 2.58
CA ALA A 122 -0.28 1.16 2.27
C ALA A 122 1.03 1.95 2.26
N ILE A 123 1.06 3.12 1.62
CA ILE A 123 2.29 3.93 1.51
C ILE A 123 2.69 4.50 2.87
N LYS A 124 1.75 4.89 3.73
CA LYS A 124 2.07 5.31 5.10
C LYS A 124 2.81 4.22 5.88
N VAL A 125 2.40 2.96 5.74
CA VAL A 125 3.11 1.84 6.37
C VAL A 125 4.54 1.73 5.82
N MET A 126 4.71 1.92 4.52
CA MET A 126 6.03 1.88 3.88
C MET A 126 6.92 3.07 4.27
N GLU A 127 6.37 4.28 4.37
CA GLU A 127 7.08 5.48 4.83
C GLU A 127 7.47 5.38 6.32
N ASP A 128 6.67 4.71 7.14
CA ASP A 128 6.96 4.50 8.56
C ASP A 128 7.99 3.37 8.78
N ALA A 129 8.18 2.49 7.79
CA ALA A 129 9.14 1.39 7.85
C ALA A 129 10.55 1.86 7.41
N PRO A 130 11.58 1.69 8.25
CA PRO A 130 12.95 2.14 7.93
C PRO A 130 13.62 1.33 6.82
N LEU A 131 13.02 0.22 6.39
CA LEU A 131 13.54 -0.68 5.36
C LEU A 131 13.40 -0.11 3.94
N PHE A 132 12.48 0.82 3.72
CA PHE A 132 12.22 1.38 2.40
C PHE A 132 12.78 2.79 2.30
N ASN A 133 13.27 3.14 1.12
CA ASN A 133 13.72 4.50 0.83
C ASN A 133 12.51 5.45 0.63
N ALA A 134 11.79 5.70 1.72
CA ALA A 134 10.67 6.62 1.83
C ALA A 134 10.50 7.02 3.30
N GLY A 135 10.01 8.23 3.56
CA GLY A 135 9.73 8.71 4.92
C GLY A 135 10.91 8.50 5.88
N LYS A 136 10.72 7.63 6.89
CA LYS A 136 11.70 7.31 7.92
C LYS A 136 12.98 6.66 7.38
N GLY A 137 12.88 5.83 6.35
CA GLY A 137 14.03 5.13 5.74
C GLY A 137 14.69 5.89 4.61
N ALA A 138 14.39 7.18 4.45
CA ALA A 138 14.89 7.98 3.34
C ALA A 138 16.43 8.06 3.31
N VAL A 139 16.97 8.01 2.10
CA VAL A 139 18.40 8.22 1.85
C VAL A 139 18.79 9.70 2.04
N PHE A 140 20.08 9.92 2.23
CA PHE A 140 20.65 11.26 2.37
C PHE A 140 20.97 11.88 1.01
N THR A 141 20.80 13.20 0.94
CA THR A 141 21.36 14.06 -0.10
C THR A 141 22.88 14.13 0.06
N SER A 142 23.57 14.72 -0.92
CA SER A 142 25.00 15.02 -0.83
C SER A 142 25.35 16.00 0.31
N ALA A 143 24.36 16.76 0.79
CA ALA A 143 24.51 17.66 1.94
C ALA A 143 24.26 16.95 3.30
N GLY A 144 24.00 15.64 3.30
CA GLY A 144 23.73 14.88 4.51
C GLY A 144 22.34 15.15 5.11
N THR A 145 21.40 15.68 4.32
CA THR A 145 20.00 15.91 4.74
C THR A 145 19.06 14.92 4.06
N ASN A 146 17.83 14.77 4.56
CA ASN A 146 16.77 14.05 3.84
C ASN A 146 15.86 15.04 3.12
N GLU A 147 15.50 14.72 1.88
CA GLU A 147 14.53 15.46 1.08
C GLU A 147 13.56 14.46 0.47
N LEU A 148 12.26 14.63 0.75
CA LEU A 148 11.23 13.67 0.42
C LEU A 148 10.29 14.20 -0.66
N ASP A 149 9.91 13.32 -1.58
CA ASP A 149 8.95 13.56 -2.65
C ASP A 149 7.83 12.52 -2.58
N ALA A 150 6.60 12.91 -2.92
CA ALA A 150 5.48 11.98 -3.08
C ALA A 150 4.42 12.54 -4.01
N SER A 151 3.66 11.65 -4.66
CA SER A 151 2.53 12.02 -5.51
C SER A 151 1.40 11.01 -5.40
N ILE A 152 0.18 11.47 -5.71
CA ILE A 152 -1.03 10.68 -5.77
C ILE A 152 -1.93 11.19 -6.89
N MET A 153 -2.66 10.27 -7.53
CA MET A 153 -3.60 10.59 -8.60
C MET A 153 -4.88 9.77 -8.44
N ASP A 154 -6.01 10.42 -8.64
CA ASP A 154 -7.32 9.78 -8.76
C ASP A 154 -7.64 9.53 -10.23
N GLY A 155 -7.69 8.26 -10.62
CA GLY A 155 -7.99 7.86 -11.99
C GLY A 155 -9.44 8.15 -12.42
N SER A 156 -10.35 8.39 -11.48
CA SER A 156 -11.77 8.62 -11.78
C SER A 156 -12.07 10.02 -12.30
N ASN A 157 -11.28 11.01 -11.89
CA ASN A 157 -11.49 12.44 -12.17
C ASN A 157 -10.21 13.17 -12.60
N LEU A 158 -9.09 12.45 -12.72
CA LEU A 158 -7.77 12.96 -13.09
C LEU A 158 -7.17 14.00 -12.13
N LYS A 159 -7.75 14.19 -10.94
CA LYS A 159 -7.14 15.03 -9.90
C LYS A 159 -5.84 14.37 -9.44
N ALA A 160 -4.83 15.19 -9.20
CA ALA A 160 -3.55 14.75 -8.69
C ALA A 160 -3.00 15.73 -7.68
N GLY A 161 -2.18 15.23 -6.76
CA GLY A 161 -1.44 16.03 -5.80
C GLY A 161 0.00 15.53 -5.73
N ALA A 162 0.94 16.46 -5.61
CA ALA A 162 2.35 16.15 -5.51
C ALA A 162 3.05 17.12 -4.58
N VAL A 163 4.08 16.63 -3.91
CA VAL A 163 4.95 17.38 -3.01
C VAL A 163 6.39 16.98 -3.27
N SER A 164 7.31 17.92 -3.07
CA SER A 164 8.72 17.66 -3.27
C SER A 164 9.59 18.43 -2.28
N THR A 165 10.80 17.93 -2.06
CA THR A 165 11.85 18.58 -1.26
C THR A 165 11.41 18.82 0.19
N LEU A 166 10.56 17.94 0.73
CA LEU A 166 10.07 18.02 2.11
C LEU A 166 11.14 17.58 3.09
N LYS A 167 11.28 18.30 4.20
CA LYS A 167 12.26 18.01 5.27
C LYS A 167 11.62 17.67 6.62
N HIS A 168 10.38 18.12 6.84
CA HIS A 168 9.75 18.11 8.17
C HIS A 168 8.36 17.46 8.17
N ILE A 169 8.07 16.63 7.18
CA ILE A 169 6.78 15.94 7.03
C ILE A 169 7.03 14.44 7.20
N LYS A 170 6.40 13.84 8.22
CA LYS A 170 6.56 12.42 8.52
C LYS A 170 6.12 11.52 7.35
N ASN A 171 4.94 11.82 6.79
CA ASN A 171 4.33 11.03 5.74
C ASN A 171 4.00 11.90 4.50
N PRO A 172 4.96 12.06 3.56
CA PRO A 172 4.78 12.82 2.33
C PRO A 172 3.50 12.50 1.54
N ILE A 173 3.10 11.22 1.47
CA ILE A 173 1.88 10.82 0.73
C ILE A 173 0.61 11.45 1.29
N VAL A 174 0.54 11.67 2.61
CA VAL A 174 -0.61 12.32 3.26
C VAL A 174 -0.68 13.78 2.86
N LEU A 175 0.47 14.46 2.78
CA LEU A 175 0.51 15.84 2.31
C LEU A 175 0.20 15.93 0.81
N ALA A 176 0.67 14.99 -0.02
CA ALA A 176 0.29 14.93 -1.43
C ALA A 176 -1.23 14.77 -1.60
N ARG A 177 -1.87 13.93 -0.78
CA ARG A 177 -3.33 13.79 -0.75
C ARG A 177 -4.02 15.08 -0.33
N LEU A 178 -3.51 15.75 0.70
CA LEU A 178 -4.04 17.04 1.15
C LEU A 178 -3.96 18.11 0.05
N VAL A 179 -2.85 18.18 -0.69
CA VAL A 179 -2.70 19.08 -1.84
C VAL A 179 -3.75 18.78 -2.91
N MET A 180 -3.99 17.50 -3.24
CA MET A 180 -5.01 17.11 -4.22
C MET A 180 -6.44 17.53 -3.79
N ASP A 181 -6.74 17.43 -2.50
CA ASP A 181 -8.10 17.62 -1.98
C ASP A 181 -8.40 19.09 -1.63
N GLU A 182 -7.42 19.83 -1.11
CA GLU A 182 -7.64 21.13 -0.46
C GLU A 182 -6.92 22.32 -1.12
N SER A 183 -6.09 22.11 -2.14
CA SER A 183 -5.47 23.22 -2.88
C SER A 183 -6.36 23.73 -4.02
N LYS A 184 -6.23 25.02 -4.34
CA LYS A 184 -7.03 25.76 -5.33
C LYS A 184 -6.26 26.00 -6.61
#